data_AF-A0A1N6PBD6-F1
#
_entry.id   AF-A0A1N6PBD6-F1
#
_cell.length_a   1.000
_cell.length_b   1.000
_cell.length_c   1.000
_cell.angle_alpha   90.00
_cell.angle_beta   90.00
_cell.angle_gamma   90.00
#
_symmetry.space_group_name_H-M   'P 1'
#
loop_
_entity.id
_entity.type
_entity.pdbx_description
1 polymer ?
#
loop_
_entity_poly.entity_id
_entity_poly.type
_entity_poly.pdbx_seq_one_letter_code
_entity_poly.pdbx_strand_id
1 'polypeptide(L)'
;MRLRRAEYPAPVVGRVEVSVWPHNNFQRFIRRIEVTVRSGVASHRTALFMADPVLLPCPADLGWLLAGTEAQVIDDRIHEFSQLWLVRPCSKEKELPPVHWGLLSKFIPTP
;
A
#
# COMPACT_ATOMS: atom_id res chain seq x y z
N MET A 1 9.13 14.32 7.92
CA MET A 1 8.57 15.31 6.97
C MET A 1 7.09 14.95 6.75
N ARG A 2 6.15 15.90 6.85
CA ARG A 2 4.70 15.63 6.74
C ARG A 2 4.22 16.14 5.37
N LEU A 3 3.67 15.25 4.54
CA LEU A 3 3.13 15.61 3.23
C LEU A 3 1.89 16.51 3.38
N ARG A 4 1.74 17.47 2.47
CA ARG A 4 0.51 18.26 2.30
C ARG A 4 -0.58 17.39 1.72
N ARG A 5 -1.86 17.73 1.94
CA ARG A 5 -3.01 16.93 1.46
C ARG A 5 -2.99 16.66 -0.05
N ALA A 6 -2.54 17.62 -0.85
CA ALA A 6 -2.42 17.48 -2.31
C ALA A 6 -1.19 16.66 -2.74
N GLU A 7 -0.24 16.44 -1.83
CA GLU A 7 0.97 15.63 -2.06
C GLU A 7 0.74 14.16 -1.67
N TYR A 8 -0.40 13.83 -1.04
CA TYR A 8 -0.77 12.44 -0.85
C TYR A 8 -1.08 11.81 -2.21
N PRO A 9 -0.53 10.62 -2.50
CA PRO A 9 -0.88 9.90 -3.70
C PRO A 9 -2.39 9.64 -3.74
N ALA A 10 -2.97 9.69 -4.95
CA ALA A 10 -4.38 9.44 -5.15
C ALA A 10 -4.79 8.07 -4.59
N PRO A 11 -5.99 7.92 -3.99
CA PRO A 11 -6.45 6.64 -3.51
C PRO A 11 -6.53 5.63 -4.66
N VAL A 12 -6.12 4.41 -4.36
CA VAL A 12 -5.91 3.38 -5.36
C VAL A 12 -6.91 2.25 -5.14
N VAL A 13 -7.70 1.90 -6.17
CA VAL A 13 -8.70 0.83 -6.10
C VAL A 13 -8.17 -0.42 -6.81
N GLY A 14 -8.28 -1.58 -6.16
CA GLY A 14 -7.68 -2.80 -6.67
C GLY A 14 -8.02 -4.06 -5.91
N ARG A 15 -7.38 -5.16 -6.31
CA ARG A 15 -7.49 -6.46 -5.66
C ARG A 15 -6.20 -6.73 -4.87
N VAL A 16 -6.37 -7.10 -3.61
CA VAL A 16 -5.26 -7.54 -2.76
C VAL A 16 -5.16 -9.05 -2.86
N GLU A 17 -3.99 -9.56 -3.25
CA GLU A 17 -3.68 -10.99 -3.25
C GLU A 17 -2.46 -11.26 -2.36
N VAL A 18 -2.36 -12.49 -1.85
CA VAL A 18 -1.19 -12.92 -1.06
C VAL A 18 -0.49 -14.02 -1.83
N SER A 19 0.75 -13.76 -2.19
CA SER A 19 1.63 -14.73 -2.85
C SER A 19 2.78 -15.10 -1.92
N VAL A 20 3.31 -16.31 -2.06
CA VAL A 20 4.60 -16.67 -1.44
C VAL A 20 5.58 -16.80 -2.58
N TRP A 21 6.70 -16.09 -2.52
CA TRP A 21 7.70 -16.12 -3.59
C TRP A 21 8.77 -17.17 -3.25
N PRO A 22 8.86 -18.28 -4.02
CA PRO A 22 9.65 -19.44 -3.59
C PRO A 22 11.16 -19.31 -3.83
N HIS A 23 11.63 -18.31 -4.59
CA HIS A 23 13.02 -18.23 -5.06
C HIS A 23 13.69 -16.89 -4.71
N ASN A 24 13.76 -16.58 -3.43
CA ASN A 24 14.59 -15.49 -2.94
C ASN A 24 15.47 -16.02 -1.80
N ASN A 25 16.79 -15.78 -1.89
CA ASN A 25 17.77 -16.09 -0.83
C ASN A 25 17.42 -15.46 0.53
N PHE A 26 16.49 -14.50 0.56
CA PHE A 26 16.02 -13.82 1.76
C PHE A 26 14.75 -14.44 2.41
N GLN A 27 14.16 -15.53 1.86
CA GLN A 27 12.94 -16.19 2.40
C GLN A 27 11.83 -15.22 2.86
N ARG A 28 11.57 -14.15 2.09
CA ARG A 28 10.58 -13.12 2.46
C ARG A 28 9.16 -13.52 2.07
N PHE A 29 8.19 -13.10 2.88
CA PHE A 29 6.78 -13.19 2.52
C PHE A 29 6.40 -11.95 1.68
N ILE A 30 6.09 -12.13 0.39
CA ILE A 30 5.77 -11.02 -0.51
C ILE A 30 4.27 -10.95 -0.75
N ARG A 31 3.58 -9.95 -0.18
CA ARG A 31 2.19 -9.67 -0.58
C ARG A 31 2.20 -8.87 -1.87
N ARG A 32 1.48 -9.39 -2.86
CA ARG A 32 1.32 -8.75 -4.17
C ARG A 32 -0.05 -8.10 -4.23
N ILE A 33 -0.06 -6.79 -4.40
CA ILE A 33 -1.30 -6.03 -4.50
C ILE A 33 -1.45 -5.62 -5.95
N GLU A 34 -2.38 -6.28 -6.65
CA GLU A 34 -2.71 -5.92 -8.02
C GLU A 34 -3.74 -4.81 -8.03
N VAL A 35 -3.28 -3.63 -8.40
CA VAL A 35 -4.13 -2.48 -8.56
C VAL A 35 -4.61 -2.38 -10.01
N THR A 36 -5.88 -2.03 -10.21
CA THR A 36 -6.35 -1.54 -11.51
C THR A 36 -6.57 -0.03 -11.41
N VAL A 37 -5.63 0.75 -11.93
CA VAL A 37 -5.74 2.20 -12.02
C VAL A 37 -6.48 2.54 -13.31
N ARG A 38 -7.64 3.20 -13.21
CA ARG A 38 -8.26 3.84 -14.38
C ARG A 38 -7.55 5.16 -14.64
N SER A 39 -6.97 5.32 -15.82
CA SER A 39 -6.40 6.58 -16.31
C SER A 39 -7.14 6.98 -17.58
N GLY A 40 -8.10 7.91 -17.45
CA GLY A 40 -9.01 8.27 -18.54
C GLY A 40 -9.91 7.10 -18.95
N VAL A 41 -9.90 6.74 -20.24
CA VAL A 41 -10.69 5.61 -20.80
C VAL A 41 -9.95 4.26 -20.64
N ALA A 42 -8.66 4.28 -20.32
CA ALA A 42 -7.85 3.07 -20.18
C ALA A 42 -7.79 2.59 -18.72
N SER A 43 -7.94 1.27 -18.52
CA SER A 43 -7.63 0.62 -17.26
C SER A 43 -6.22 0.02 -17.34
N HIS A 44 -5.30 0.55 -16.55
CA HIS A 44 -3.96 0.00 -16.41
C HIS A 44 -3.91 -0.86 -15.15
N ARG A 45 -3.42 -2.09 -15.28
CA ARG A 45 -3.09 -2.92 -14.11
C ARG A 45 -1.67 -2.60 -13.69
N THR A 46 -1.51 -2.06 -12.50
CA THR A 46 -0.20 -1.86 -11.86
C THR A 46 -0.12 -2.81 -10.68
N ALA A 47 0.83 -3.75 -10.74
CA ALA A 47 1.14 -4.57 -9.57
C ALA A 47 2.04 -3.76 -8.64
N LEU A 48 1.54 -3.43 -7.45
CA LEU A 48 2.34 -2.90 -6.36
C LEU A 48 2.75 -4.06 -5.46
N PHE A 49 3.99 -4.06 -4.99
CA PHE A 49 4.54 -5.16 -4.19
C PHE A 49 4.98 -4.65 -2.83
N MET A 50 4.64 -5.42 -1.79
CA MET A 50 5.11 -5.17 -0.43
C MET A 50 5.73 -6.45 0.15
N ALA A 51 7.00 -6.36 0.51
CA ALA A 51 7.74 -7.40 1.21
C ALA A 51 7.55 -7.27 2.73
N ASP A 52 7.50 -8.42 3.40
CA ASP A 52 7.35 -8.60 4.85
C ASP A 52 6.27 -7.72 5.50
N PRO A 53 5.05 -7.71 4.94
CA PRO A 53 4.00 -6.84 5.43
C PRO A 53 3.50 -7.27 6.81
N VAL A 54 3.47 -6.31 7.73
CA VAL A 54 2.89 -6.43 9.05
C VAL A 54 1.58 -5.65 9.12
N LEU A 55 0.58 -6.23 9.79
CA LEU A 55 -0.66 -5.54 10.09
C LEU A 55 -0.45 -4.68 11.33
N LEU A 56 -0.62 -3.38 11.20
CA LEU A 56 -0.61 -2.46 12.33
C LEU A 56 -2.02 -2.34 12.93
N PRO A 57 -2.11 -2.09 14.26
CA PRO A 57 -3.39 -1.77 14.88
C PRO A 57 -4.08 -0.62 14.15
N CYS A 58 -5.37 -0.76 13.84
CA CYS A 58 -6.16 0.30 13.23
C CYS A 58 -7.63 0.07 13.59
N PRO A 59 -8.42 1.12 13.89
CA PRO A 59 -9.87 1.00 14.01
C PRO A 59 -10.46 0.30 12.79
N ALA A 60 -11.31 -0.72 13.02
CA ALA A 60 -11.85 -1.57 11.97
C ALA A 60 -12.72 -0.80 10.96
N ASP A 61 -13.34 0.30 11.38
CA ASP A 61 -14.11 1.23 10.56
C ASP A 61 -13.23 2.04 9.58
N LEU A 62 -11.95 2.24 9.90
CA LEU A 62 -10.98 2.89 9.02
C LEU A 62 -10.36 1.93 7.99
N GLY A 63 -10.34 0.64 8.28
CA GLY A 63 -9.78 -0.42 7.43
C GLY A 63 -8.59 -1.14 8.04
N TRP A 64 -7.69 -1.62 7.19
CA TRP A 64 -6.47 -2.34 7.56
C TRP A 64 -5.25 -1.50 7.25
N LEU A 65 -4.38 -1.32 8.24
CA LEU A 65 -3.14 -0.59 8.07
C LEU A 65 -1.99 -1.59 7.89
N LEU A 66 -1.36 -1.60 6.73
CA LEU A 66 -0.24 -2.49 6.40
C LEU A 66 1.06 -1.68 6.36
N ALA A 67 2.08 -2.13 7.07
CA ALA A 67 3.43 -1.59 6.95
C ALA A 67 4.36 -2.66 6.38
N GLY A 68 5.32 -2.27 5.55
CA GLY A 68 6.29 -3.19 4.97
C GLY A 68 7.31 -2.46 4.12
N THR A 69 7.98 -3.21 3.26
CA THR A 69 9.02 -2.67 2.38
C THR A 69 8.61 -2.78 0.93
N GLU A 70 8.70 -1.69 0.19
CA GLU A 70 8.58 -1.70 -1.27
C GLU A 70 9.97 -1.55 -1.89
N ALA A 71 10.28 -2.41 -2.86
CA ALA A 71 11.51 -2.32 -3.63
C ALA A 71 11.21 -1.58 -4.95
N GLN A 72 11.96 -0.51 -5.21
CA GLN A 72 11.88 0.24 -6.46
C GLN A 72 13.25 0.27 -7.14
N VAL A 73 13.24 0.20 -8.46
CA VAL A 73 14.46 0.37 -9.26
C VAL A 73 14.60 1.85 -9.61
N ILE A 74 15.66 2.48 -9.13
CA ILE A 74 16.02 3.88 -9.40
C ILE A 74 17.47 3.89 -9.85
N ASP A 75 17.77 4.52 -10.99
CA ASP A 75 19.11 4.59 -11.58
C ASP A 75 19.83 3.22 -11.64
N ASP A 76 19.13 2.20 -12.14
CA ASP A 76 19.57 0.80 -12.26
C ASP A 76 19.97 0.11 -10.94
N ARG A 77 19.57 0.69 -9.79
CA ARG A 77 19.78 0.11 -8.46
C ARG A 77 18.45 -0.19 -7.79
N ILE A 78 18.43 -1.28 -7.02
CA ILE A 78 17.27 -1.63 -6.19
C ILE A 78 17.37 -0.85 -4.88
N HIS A 79 16.37 -0.03 -4.63
CA HIS A 79 16.20 0.73 -3.39
C HIS A 79 15.01 0.18 -2.62
N GLU A 80 15.19 0.00 -1.31
CA GLU A 80 14.14 -0.44 -0.41
C GLU A 80 13.58 0.76 0.36
N PHE A 81 12.26 0.92 0.34
CA PHE A 81 11.56 1.99 1.01
C PHE A 81 10.56 1.41 2.00
N SER A 82 10.56 1.90 3.24
CA SER A 82 9.49 1.61 4.19
C SER A 82 8.20 2.26 3.70
N GLN A 83 7.14 1.47 3.63
CA GLN A 83 5.83 1.89 3.12
C GLN A 83 4.73 1.61 4.13
N LEU A 84 3.70 2.45 4.08
CA LEU A 84 2.50 2.33 4.92
C LEU A 84 1.24 2.48 4.06
N TRP A 85 0.42 1.45 4.01
CA TRP A 85 -0.78 1.41 3.17
C TRP A 85 -2.03 1.27 4.02
N LEU A 86 -3.02 2.12 3.76
CA LEU A 86 -4.37 1.96 4.31
C LEU A 86 -5.25 1.24 3.28
N VAL A 87 -5.58 -0.02 3.57
CA VAL A 87 -6.41 -0.88 2.72
C VAL A 87 -7.83 -0.88 3.26
N ARG A 88 -8.81 -0.63 2.39
CA ARG A 88 -10.23 -0.62 2.76
C ARG A 88 -11.03 -1.53 1.84
N PRO A 89 -11.93 -2.38 2.37
CA PRO A 89 -12.83 -3.16 1.54
C PRO A 89 -13.74 -2.21 0.76
N CYS A 90 -13.70 -2.32 -0.56
CA CYS A 90 -14.56 -1.53 -1.45
C CYS A 90 -15.75 -2.39 -1.88
N SER A 91 -16.97 -2.00 -1.51
CA SER A 91 -18.17 -2.54 -2.14
C SER A 91 -18.48 -1.67 -3.37
N LYS A 92 -18.31 -2.23 -4.58
CA LYS A 92 -18.73 -1.65 -5.88
C LYS A 92 -17.87 -0.51 -6.47
N GLU A 93 -16.54 -0.65 -6.51
CA GLU A 93 -15.63 0.31 -7.20
C GLU A 93 -15.80 1.80 -6.81
N LYS A 94 -16.46 2.10 -5.69
CA LYS A 94 -16.68 3.47 -5.25
C LYS A 94 -15.48 3.94 -4.43
N GLU A 95 -14.85 5.03 -4.86
CA GLU A 95 -13.77 5.65 -4.08
C GLU A 95 -14.27 6.05 -2.69
N LEU A 96 -13.57 5.58 -1.68
CA LEU A 96 -13.82 5.95 -0.29
C LEU A 96 -13.10 7.26 0.02
N PRO A 97 -13.71 8.16 0.82
CA PRO A 97 -13.09 9.45 1.13
C PRO A 97 -11.71 9.26 1.77
N PRO A 98 -10.74 10.15 1.52
CA PRO A 98 -9.41 10.02 2.12
C PRO A 98 -9.50 10.09 3.66
N VAL A 99 -8.76 9.23 4.34
CA VAL A 99 -8.67 9.25 5.81
C VAL A 99 -7.65 10.28 6.24
N HIS A 100 -8.02 11.14 7.21
CA HIS A 100 -7.13 12.17 7.72
C HIS A 100 -5.93 11.57 8.44
N TRP A 101 -4.72 12.05 8.11
CA TRP A 101 -3.47 11.60 8.74
C TRP A 101 -3.48 11.67 10.27
N GLY A 102 -4.10 12.69 10.87
CA GLY A 102 -4.15 12.83 12.33
C GLY A 102 -4.93 11.71 13.04
N LEU A 103 -5.76 10.97 12.30
CA LEU A 103 -6.40 9.75 12.80
C LEU A 103 -5.42 8.57 12.72
N LEU A 104 -4.73 8.41 11.60
CA LEU A 104 -3.81 7.29 11.36
C LEU A 104 -2.52 7.37 12.19
N SER A 105 -1.97 8.57 12.37
CA SER A 105 -0.66 8.78 13.00
C SER A 105 -0.57 8.29 14.44
N LYS A 106 -1.72 8.10 15.11
CA LYS A 106 -1.80 7.59 16.48
C LYS A 106 -1.53 6.09 16.57
N PHE A 107 -1.61 5.39 15.44
CA PHE A 107 -1.48 3.93 15.37
C PHE A 107 -0.17 3.48 14.71
N ILE A 108 0.62 4.44 14.23
CA ILE A 108 1.93 4.18 13.68
C ILE A 108 2.92 4.25 14.85
N PRO A 109 3.69 3.19 15.12
CA PRO A 109 4.73 3.25 16.12
C PRO A 109 5.71 4.36 15.73
N THR A 110 5.86 5.37 16.58
CA THR A 110 6.95 6.33 16.47
C THR A 110 8.25 5.63 16.86
N PRO A 111 9.36 5.88 16.13
CA PRO A 111 10.67 5.35 16.49
C PRO A 111 11.14 5.84 17.87
#